data_AF-A0A6I5NAB9-F1
#
_entry.id   AF-A0A6I5NAB9-F1
#
_cell.length_a   1.000
_cell.length_b   1.000
_cell.length_c   1.000
_cell.angle_alpha   90.00
_cell.angle_beta   90.00
_cell.angle_gamma   90.00
#
_symmetry.space_group_name_H-M   'P 1'
#
loop_
_entity.id
_entity.type
_entity.pdbx_description
1 polymer ?
#
loop_
_entity_poly.entity_id
_entity_poly.type
_entity_poly.pdbx_seq_one_letter_code
_entity_poly.pdbx_strand_id
1 'polypeptide(L)' 'MVIDSSAILAILRREEERYQFEDAILSSAARFISAGNAFEIGIVVETQEGMNARLDAEMLMMKLG' A
#
# COMPACT_ATOMS: atom_id res chain seq x y z
N MET A 1 -9.80 -0.50 -10.18
CA MET A 1 -9.41 0.65 -9.36
C MET A 1 -7.90 0.89 -9.50
N VAL A 2 -7.48 2.16 -9.46
CA VAL A 2 -6.07 2.54 -9.33
C VAL A 2 -5.80 2.88 -7.86
N ILE A 3 -4.77 2.29 -7.28
CA ILE A 3 -4.41 2.44 -5.88
C ILE A 3 -3.31 3.50 -5.78
N ASP A 4 -3.55 4.49 -4.92
CA ASP A 4 -2.58 5.53 -4.63
C ASP A 4 -1.62 5.13 -3.49
N SER A 5 -0.45 5.76 -3.41
CA SER A 5 0.54 5.49 -2.35
C SER A 5 -0.04 5.77 -0.96
N SER A 6 -0.85 6.82 -0.81
CA SER A 6 -1.51 7.18 0.44
C SER A 6 -2.40 6.07 1.02
N ALA A 7 -3.18 5.37 0.18
CA ALA A 7 -4.06 4.28 0.63
C ALA A 7 -3.27 3.08 1.16
N ILE A 8 -2.14 2.74 0.52
CA ILE A 8 -1.25 1.66 1.00
C ILE A 8 -0.58 2.06 2.31
N LEU A 9 -0.10 3.31 2.42
CA LEU A 9 0.51 3.81 3.65
C LEU A 9 -0.49 3.81 4.81
N ALA A 10 -1.75 4.20 4.59
CA ALA A 10 -2.80 4.17 5.60
C ALA A 10 -3.05 2.76 6.14
N ILE A 11 -3.04 1.75 5.27
CA ILE A 11 -3.18 0.34 5.66
C ILE A 11 -1.97 -0.11 6.48
N LEU A 12 -0.75 0.14 6.00
CA LEU A 12 0.50 -0.24 6.68
C LEU A 12 0.60 0.38 8.08
N ARG A 13 0.22 1.66 8.20
CA ARG A 13 0.28 2.45 9.43
C ARG A 13 -0.91 2.26 10.36
N ARG A 14 -1.87 1.42 9.95
CA ARG A 14 -3.06 1.12 10.72
C ARG A 14 -3.89 2.38 11.03
N GLU A 15 -3.97 3.31 10.09
CA GLU A 15 -4.80 4.52 10.20
C GLU A 15 -6.30 4.17 10.34
N GLU A 16 -7.13 5.14 10.76
CA GLU A 16 -8.54 4.92 11.07
C GLU A 16 -9.32 4.43 9.83
N GLU A 17 -9.00 5.00 8.68
CA GLU A 17 -9.64 4.74 7.39
C GLU A 17 -9.18 3.42 6.76
N ARG A 18 -8.21 2.70 7.35
CA ARG A 18 -7.63 1.48 6.74
C ARG A 18 -8.68 0.47 6.29
N TYR A 19 -9.74 0.30 7.08
CA TYR A 19 -10.80 -0.67 6.80
C TYR A 19 -11.62 -0.28 5.58
N GLN A 20 -11.81 1.02 5.36
CA GLN A 20 -12.51 1.53 4.18
C GLN A 20 -11.65 1.31 2.93
N PHE A 21 -10.34 1.53 3.03
CA PHE A 21 -9.42 1.26 1.92
C PHE A 21 -9.32 -0.24 1.63
N GLU A 22 -9.17 -1.09 2.64
CA GLU A 22 -9.14 -2.54 2.47
C GLU A 22 -10.42 -3.05 1.79
N ASP A 23 -11.60 -2.62 2.24
CA ASP A 23 -12.87 -3.02 1.65
C ASP A 23 -13.02 -2.54 0.20
N ALA A 24 -12.67 -1.29 -0.09
CA ALA A 24 -12.70 -0.74 -1.44
C ALA A 24 -11.72 -1.46 -2.39
N ILE A 25 -10.52 -1.82 -1.91
CA ILE A 25 -9.54 -2.58 -2.68
C ILE A 25 -10.05 -3.99 -2.92
N LEU A 26 -10.49 -4.69 -1.86
CA LEU A 26 -10.90 -6.08 -1.93
C LEU A 26 -12.15 -6.29 -2.80
N SER A 27 -13.10 -5.35 -2.77
CA SER A 27 -14.31 -5.38 -3.58
C SER A 27 -14.10 -5.02 -5.06
N SER A 28 -12.96 -4.41 -5.43
CA SER A 28 -12.66 -4.05 -6.81
C SER A 28 -12.20 -5.25 -7.63
N ALA A 29 -12.90 -5.52 -8.75
CA ALA A 29 -12.62 -6.63 -9.66
C ALA A 29 -11.23 -6.58 -10.34
N ALA A 30 -10.66 -5.39 -10.49
CA ALA A 30 -9.31 -5.18 -11.01
C ALA A 30 -8.59 -4.12 -10.16
N ARG A 31 -7.30 -4.31 -9.88
CA ARG A 31 -6.51 -3.49 -8.98
C ARG A 31 -5.19 -3.18 -9.65
N PHE A 32 -4.86 -1.90 -9.75
CA PHE A 32 -3.64 -1.44 -10.41
C PHE A 32 -2.92 -0.47 -9.50
N ILE A 33 -1.61 -0.58 -9.43
CA ILE A 33 -0.74 0.42 -8.81
C ILE A 33 0.28 0.86 -9.84
N SER A 34 0.56 2.16 -9.91
CA SER A 34 1.61 2.66 -10.81
C SER A 34 2.98 2.26 -10.27
N ALA A 35 3.95 1.99 -11.16
CA ALA A 35 5.32 1.70 -10.74
C ALA A 35 5.94 2.87 -9.95
N GLY A 36 5.54 4.11 -10.25
CA GLY A 36 5.95 5.29 -9.50
C GLY A 36 5.43 5.28 -8.06
N ASN A 37 4.14 4.98 -7.87
CA ASN A 37 3.54 4.91 -6.53
C ASN A 37 4.12 3.74 -5.72
N ALA A 38 4.35 2.59 -6.35
CA ALA A 38 5.00 1.45 -5.71
C ALA A 38 6.43 1.81 -5.24
N PHE A 39 7.17 2.55 -6.07
CA PHE A 39 8.51 3.02 -5.72
C PHE A 39 8.51 4.06 -4.59
N GLU A 40 7.57 5.01 -4.62
CA GLU A 40 7.37 6.00 -3.56
C GLU A 40 7.08 5.34 -2.21
N ILE A 41 6.15 4.37 -2.16
CA ILE A 41 5.85 3.60 -0.95
C ILE A 41 7.13 2.96 -0.41
N GLY A 42 7.93 2.31 -1.26
CA GLY A 42 9.18 1.68 -0.86
C GLY A 42 10.17 2.67 -0.23
N ILE A 43 10.35 3.84 -0.83
CA ILE A 43 11.22 4.90 -0.28
C ILE A 43 10.69 5.42 1.06
N VAL A 44 9.41 5.79 1.11
CA VAL A 44 8.79 6.39 2.30
C VAL A 44 8.89 5.43 3.48
N VAL A 45 8.54 4.16 3.25
CA VAL A 45 8.49 3.15 4.30
C VAL A 45 9.90 2.78 4.78
N GLU A 46 10.86 2.59 3.86
CA GLU A 46 12.24 2.32 4.24
C GLU A 46 12.86 3.48 5.03
N THR A 47 12.59 4.71 4.63
CA THR A 47 13.15 5.91 5.27
C THR A 47 12.60 6.12 6.67
N GLN A 48 11.31 5.82 6.91
CA GLN A 48 10.64 6.13 8.17
C GLN A 48 10.62 4.96 9.14
N GLU A 49 10.47 3.74 8.65
CA GLU A 49 10.28 2.54 9.48
C GLU A 49 11.35 1.45 9.24
N GLY A 50 12.24 1.64 8.26
CA GLY A 50 13.38 0.78 7.97
C GLY A 50 13.13 -0.32 6.94
N MET A 51 14.19 -1.06 6.61
CA MET A 51 14.18 -2.07 5.55
C MET A 51 13.13 -3.19 5.76
N ASN A 52 12.91 -3.61 7.01
CA ASN A 52 11.91 -4.66 7.29
C ASN A 52 10.49 -4.18 6.96
N ALA A 53 10.17 -2.91 7.26
CA ALA A 53 8.88 -2.34 6.92
C ALA A 53 8.70 -2.24 5.40
N ARG A 54 9.77 -1.94 4.66
CA ARG A 54 9.74 -1.96 3.19
C ARG A 54 9.38 -3.34 2.64
N LEU A 55 9.95 -4.40 3.20
CA LEU A 55 9.61 -5.78 2.79
C LEU A 55 8.14 -6.11 3.09
N ASP A 56 7.62 -5.66 4.23
CA ASP A 56 6.20 -5.79 4.56
C ASP A 56 5.30 -5.04 3.56
N ALA A 57 5.71 -3.84 3.14
CA ALA A 57 5.02 -3.06 2.11
C ALA A 57 5.04 -3.74 0.75
N GLU A 58 6.18 -4.28 0.32
CA GLU A 58 6.31 -5.05 -0.93
C GLU A 58 5.41 -6.29 -0.90
N MET A 59 5.40 -7.03 0.21
CA MET A 59 4.53 -8.20 0.39
C MET A 59 3.04 -7.82 0.36
N LEU A 60 2.67 -6.69 0.98
CA LEU A 60 1.30 -6.19 0.92
C LEU A 60 0.89 -5.85 -0.51
N MET A 61 1.71 -5.11 -1.25
CA MET A 61 1.43 -4.75 -2.64
C MET A 61 1.28 -5.98 -3.53
N MET A 62 2.10 -7.03 -3.35
CA MET A 62 1.96 -8.30 -4.07
C MET A 62 0.66 -9.07 -3.76
N LYS A 63 0.07 -8.88 -2.58
CA LYS A 63 -1.21 -9.50 -2.21
C LYS A 63 -2.41 -8.70 -2.71
N LEU A 64 -2.24 -7.40 -2.88
CA LEU A 64 -3.29 -6.49 -3.31
C LEU A 64 -3.40 -6.40 -4.85
N GLY A 65 -2.31 -6.62 -5.59
CA GLY A 65 -2.31 -6.79 -7.06
C GLY A 65 -2.56 -8.23 -7.50
#